data_AF-A0A7S2NUN7-F1
#
_entry.id   AF-A0A7S2NUN7-F1
#
_cell.length_a   1.000
_cell.length_b   1.000
_cell.length_c   1.000
_cell.angle_alpha   90.00
_cell.angle_beta   90.00
_cell.angle_gamma   90.00
#
_symmetry.space_group_name_H-M   'P 1'
#
loop_
_entity.id
_entity.type
_entity.pdbx_description
1 polymer ?
#
loop_
_entity_poly.entity_id
_entity_poly.type
_entity_poly.pdbx_seq_one_letter_code
_entity_poly.pdbx_strand_id
1 'polypeptide(L)'
;RKILLSCLYYHSAEMPADTPICKGYDFNDGVNLDKMLEKMLTTGFQATNVGLVIDEIRKMRKWRLSDVKHEDLSPIYQNDERLQDLETCKSIRAKIFLAFTSNQISCGQREIIRFLVEHKMVDVLVTTAGAVEEDLIKCLRPTYMGDFKLKGADLRKKGINRIGNLLVPNKNYCEFEDWLMPQLNQFHDEQEKNKKVF
;
A
#
# COMPACT_ATOMS: atom_id res chain seq x y z
N ARG A 1 -9.60 53.21 -9.21
CA ARG A 1 -8.50 52.89 -10.16
C ARG A 1 -7.14 52.71 -9.48
N LYS A 2 -6.64 53.67 -8.66
CA LYS A 2 -5.36 53.53 -7.92
C LYS A 2 -5.29 52.32 -6.96
N ILE A 3 -6.36 52.06 -6.20
CA ILE A 3 -6.44 50.91 -5.27
C ILE A 3 -6.37 49.56 -6.01
N LEU A 4 -7.03 49.46 -7.17
CA LEU A 4 -7.05 48.23 -7.97
C LEU A 4 -5.67 47.89 -8.55
N LEU A 5 -4.91 48.93 -8.96
CA LEU A 5 -3.55 48.79 -9.46
C LEU A 5 -2.59 48.35 -8.36
N SER A 6 -2.71 48.87 -7.14
CA SER A 6 -1.85 48.46 -6.01
C SER A 6 -2.08 47.01 -5.58
N CYS A 7 -3.28 46.45 -5.80
CA CYS A 7 -3.56 45.04 -5.51
C CYS A 7 -2.99 44.09 -6.58
N LEU A 8 -2.88 44.52 -7.84
CA LEU A 8 -2.39 43.69 -8.94
C LEU A 8 -0.86 43.76 -9.10
N TYR A 9 -0.26 44.92 -8.83
CA TYR A 9 1.18 45.18 -9.00
C TYR A 9 1.95 45.19 -7.68
N TYR A 10 1.51 44.39 -6.72
CA TYR A 10 2.25 44.24 -5.47
C TYR A 10 3.58 43.53 -5.72
N HIS A 11 4.68 44.08 -5.20
CA HIS A 11 6.01 43.49 -5.38
C HIS A 11 6.14 42.18 -4.59
N SER A 12 6.62 41.13 -5.25
CA SER A 12 6.94 39.86 -4.61
C SER A 12 8.33 39.92 -3.96
N ALA A 13 8.50 39.18 -2.87
CA ALA A 13 9.83 38.82 -2.38
C ALA A 13 10.54 37.87 -3.36
N GLU A 14 11.85 37.74 -3.21
CA GLU A 14 12.63 36.72 -3.92
C GLU A 14 12.41 35.34 -3.32
N MET A 15 12.49 34.31 -4.16
CA MET A 15 12.40 32.91 -3.72
C MET A 15 13.77 32.42 -3.23
N PRO A 16 13.82 31.54 -2.20
CA PRO A 16 15.07 30.87 -1.81
C PRO A 16 15.72 30.13 -2.99
N ALA A 17 17.04 30.22 -3.11
CA ALA A 17 17.79 29.70 -4.25
C ALA A 17 17.72 28.17 -4.42
N ASP A 18 17.46 27.45 -3.33
CA ASP A 18 17.29 25.99 -3.28
C ASP A 18 15.85 25.54 -3.58
N THR A 19 14.91 26.47 -3.79
CA THR A 19 13.52 26.14 -4.11
C THR A 19 13.46 25.41 -5.46
N PRO A 20 12.95 24.16 -5.50
CA PRO A 20 12.81 23.43 -6.76
C PRO A 20 11.90 24.17 -7.74
N ILE A 21 12.35 24.29 -8.99
CA ILE A 21 11.56 24.89 -10.06
C ILE A 21 10.55 23.87 -10.58
N CYS A 22 9.30 24.30 -10.73
CA CYS A 22 8.25 23.48 -11.36
C CYS A 22 8.59 23.22 -12.82
N LYS A 23 8.87 21.96 -13.17
CA LYS A 23 9.20 21.51 -14.52
C LYS A 23 8.88 20.03 -14.70
N GLY A 24 8.00 19.74 -15.65
CA GLY A 24 7.65 18.36 -16.04
C GLY A 24 8.74 17.66 -16.86
N TYR A 25 8.49 16.40 -17.22
CA TYR A 25 9.32 15.63 -18.15
C TYR A 25 9.16 16.16 -19.59
N ASP A 26 10.26 16.29 -20.32
CA ASP A 26 10.27 16.73 -21.72
C ASP A 26 10.31 15.51 -22.64
N PHE A 27 9.24 15.29 -23.40
CA PHE A 27 9.14 14.14 -24.32
C PHE A 27 10.03 14.26 -25.56
N ASN A 28 10.67 15.42 -25.80
CA ASN A 28 11.75 15.51 -26.79
C ASN A 28 12.97 14.67 -26.38
N ASP A 29 13.11 14.32 -25.09
CA ASP A 29 14.13 13.40 -24.56
C ASP A 29 13.77 11.91 -24.81
N GLY A 30 12.67 11.63 -25.52
CA GLY A 30 12.17 10.28 -25.79
C GLY A 30 11.18 9.76 -24.75
N VAL A 31 10.85 8.47 -24.83
CA VAL A 31 9.93 7.81 -23.88
C VAL A 31 10.74 7.05 -22.84
N ASN A 32 10.95 7.68 -21.67
CA ASN A 32 11.63 7.07 -20.52
C ASN A 32 10.76 7.18 -19.26
N LEU A 33 10.21 6.05 -18.82
CA LEU A 33 9.29 5.99 -17.68
C LEU A 33 9.98 6.30 -16.34
N ASP A 34 11.23 5.88 -16.16
CA ASP A 34 11.98 6.15 -14.93
C ASP A 34 12.22 7.65 -14.76
N LYS A 35 12.70 8.31 -15.81
CA LYS A 35 12.87 9.78 -15.82
C LYS A 35 11.54 10.52 -15.68
N MET A 36 10.46 9.98 -16.25
CA MET A 36 9.13 10.55 -16.08
C MET A 36 8.66 10.48 -14.61
N LEU A 37 8.88 9.35 -13.94
CA LEU A 37 8.56 9.18 -12.52
C LEU A 37 9.44 10.07 -11.63
N GLU A 38 10.73 10.21 -11.93
CA GLU A 38 11.62 11.14 -11.22
C GLU A 38 11.13 12.60 -11.30
N LYS A 39 10.60 13.01 -12.46
CA LYS A 39 10.06 14.36 -12.66
C LYS A 39 8.77 14.62 -11.90
N MET A 40 8.12 13.62 -11.32
CA MET A 40 6.92 13.83 -10.50
C MET A 40 7.18 14.79 -9.33
N LEU A 41 8.37 14.77 -8.71
CA LEU A 41 8.76 15.70 -7.63
C LEU A 41 8.63 17.18 -8.02
N THR A 42 8.89 17.50 -9.30
CA THR A 42 8.90 18.87 -9.83
C THR A 42 7.71 19.15 -10.76
N THR A 43 6.74 18.22 -10.85
CA THR A 43 5.55 18.39 -11.70
C THR A 43 4.42 19.16 -11.00
N GLY A 44 4.32 19.06 -9.67
CA GLY A 44 3.29 19.74 -8.87
C GLY A 44 2.08 18.87 -8.54
N PHE A 45 1.23 19.38 -7.63
CA PHE A 45 0.01 18.72 -7.15
C PHE A 45 0.25 17.28 -6.66
N GLN A 46 -0.60 16.31 -7.04
CA GLN A 46 -0.47 14.92 -6.60
C GLN A 46 0.75 14.22 -7.18
N ALA A 47 1.31 14.69 -8.30
CA ALA A 47 2.56 14.12 -8.82
C ALA A 47 3.69 14.32 -7.81
N THR A 48 3.83 15.51 -7.22
CA THR A 48 4.84 15.76 -6.18
C THR A 48 4.65 14.82 -4.99
N ASN A 49 3.41 14.57 -4.56
CA ASN A 49 3.14 13.61 -3.49
C ASN A 49 3.60 12.19 -3.84
N VAL A 50 3.40 11.73 -5.08
CA VAL A 50 3.90 10.42 -5.54
C VAL A 50 5.43 10.36 -5.49
N GLY A 51 6.11 11.40 -5.98
CA GLY A 51 7.57 11.49 -5.91
C GLY A 51 8.10 11.42 -4.48
N LEU A 52 7.50 12.19 -3.57
CA LEU A 52 7.85 12.20 -2.14
C LEU A 52 7.64 10.83 -1.48
N VAL A 53 6.53 10.15 -1.80
CA VAL A 53 6.23 8.79 -1.27
C VAL A 53 7.26 7.77 -1.77
N ILE A 54 7.68 7.83 -3.05
CA ILE A 54 8.71 6.94 -3.59
C ILE A 54 10.02 7.12 -2.82
N ASP A 55 10.43 8.36 -2.55
CA ASP A 55 11.65 8.64 -1.81
C ASP A 55 11.54 8.20 -0.35
N GLU A 56 10.37 8.36 0.27
CA GLU A 56 10.14 7.88 1.63
C GLU A 56 10.19 6.36 1.74
N ILE A 57 9.60 5.63 0.79
CA ILE A 57 9.72 4.16 0.72
C ILE A 57 11.19 3.74 0.51
N ARG A 58 11.95 4.46 -0.31
CA ARG A 58 13.40 4.19 -0.49
C ARG A 58 14.17 4.41 0.82
N LYS A 59 13.84 5.44 1.60
CA LYS A 59 14.43 5.66 2.94
C LYS A 59 14.08 4.52 3.88
N MET A 60 12.81 4.12 3.98
CA MET A 60 12.38 2.99 4.82
C MET A 60 13.17 1.71 4.53
N ARG A 61 13.42 1.41 3.24
CA ARG A 61 14.19 0.22 2.83
C ARG A 61 15.69 0.32 3.14
N LYS A 62 16.25 1.52 3.05
CA LYS A 62 17.68 1.78 3.32
C LYS A 62 17.99 1.90 4.81
N TRP A 63 17.04 2.40 5.60
CA TRP A 63 17.22 2.72 7.01
C TRP A 63 17.76 1.52 7.81
N ARG A 64 18.73 1.80 8.67
CA ARG A 64 19.23 0.89 9.70
C ARG A 64 19.23 1.59 11.06
N LEU A 65 19.18 0.82 12.14
CA LEU A 65 19.27 1.39 13.48
C LEU A 65 20.59 2.15 13.70
N SER A 66 21.67 1.73 13.03
CA SER A 66 22.96 2.43 13.05
C SER A 66 22.93 3.86 12.51
N ASP A 67 21.89 4.23 11.76
CA ASP A 67 21.71 5.60 11.25
C ASP A 67 21.16 6.55 12.32
N VAL A 68 20.69 6.01 13.46
CA VAL A 68 20.14 6.75 14.59
C VAL A 68 21.18 6.77 15.71
N LYS A 69 21.41 7.95 16.30
CA LYS A 69 22.28 8.05 17.47
C LYS A 69 21.62 7.38 18.67
N HIS A 70 22.43 6.72 19.51
CA HIS A 70 21.93 6.04 20.70
C HIS A 70 21.15 6.96 21.65
N GLU A 71 21.55 8.25 21.73
CA GLU A 71 20.87 9.29 22.53
C GLU A 71 19.45 9.61 22.05
N ASP A 72 19.17 9.40 20.76
CA ASP A 72 17.87 9.67 20.14
C ASP A 72 16.91 8.47 20.25
N LEU A 73 17.37 7.34 20.83
CA LEU A 73 16.51 6.17 21.04
C LEU A 73 15.45 6.44 22.11
N SER A 74 14.29 5.82 21.92
CA SER A 74 13.20 5.85 22.90
C SER A 74 13.70 5.39 24.29
N PRO A 75 13.23 6.00 25.41
CA PRO A 75 13.68 5.66 26.76
C PRO A 75 13.62 4.17 27.11
N ILE A 76 12.69 3.42 26.49
CA ILE A 76 12.55 1.97 26.70
C ILE A 76 13.73 1.15 26.15
N TYR A 77 14.51 1.71 25.21
CA TYR A 77 15.62 1.04 24.53
C TYR A 77 17.00 1.59 24.94
N GLN A 78 17.06 2.69 25.68
CA GLN A 78 18.34 3.34 26.05
C GLN A 78 19.26 2.43 26.87
N ASN A 79 18.68 1.57 27.72
CA ASN A 79 19.40 0.63 28.59
C ASN A 79 19.56 -0.77 27.97
N ASP A 80 19.23 -0.97 26.69
CA ASP A 80 19.41 -2.27 26.04
C ASP A 80 20.86 -2.45 25.60
N GLU A 81 21.63 -3.26 26.35
CA GLU A 81 23.05 -3.52 26.09
C GLU A 81 23.32 -4.04 24.67
N ARG A 82 22.35 -4.74 24.07
CA ARG A 82 22.47 -5.28 22.70
C ARG A 82 22.53 -4.19 21.64
N LEU A 83 21.94 -3.03 21.92
CA LEU A 83 21.89 -1.89 21.00
C LEU A 83 23.13 -0.99 21.09
N GLN A 84 24.08 -1.33 21.97
CA GLN A 84 25.39 -0.67 22.02
C GLN A 84 26.36 -1.24 20.98
N ASP A 85 26.12 -2.45 20.47
CA ASP A 85 26.94 -3.07 19.44
C ASP A 85 26.58 -2.57 18.04
N LEU A 86 27.57 -2.03 17.33
CA LEU A 86 27.39 -1.43 16.01
C LEU A 86 26.96 -2.45 14.95
N GLU A 87 27.49 -3.68 15.00
CA GLU A 87 27.13 -4.71 14.02
C GLU A 87 25.67 -5.17 14.20
N THR A 88 25.23 -5.30 15.45
CA THR A 88 23.82 -5.52 15.79
C THR A 88 22.94 -4.39 15.23
N CYS A 89 23.30 -3.14 15.44
CA CYS A 89 22.54 -1.98 14.94
C CYS A 89 22.49 -1.90 13.41
N LYS A 90 23.56 -2.29 12.70
CA LYS A 90 23.56 -2.39 11.22
C LYS A 90 22.65 -3.50 10.70
N SER A 91 22.45 -4.56 11.48
CA SER A 91 21.57 -5.68 11.11
C SER A 91 20.08 -5.35 11.28
N ILE A 92 19.74 -4.41 12.16
CA ILE A 92 18.37 -4.01 12.46
C ILE A 92 17.87 -3.06 11.36
N ARG A 93 16.88 -3.54 10.60
CA ARG A 93 16.17 -2.79 9.56
C ARG A 93 14.86 -2.20 10.07
N ALA A 94 14.29 -1.26 9.33
CA ALA A 94 12.96 -0.74 9.61
C ALA A 94 11.92 -1.86 9.52
N LYS A 95 10.99 -1.91 10.48
CA LYS A 95 9.85 -2.83 10.44
C LYS A 95 8.73 -2.20 9.61
N ILE A 96 8.42 -2.79 8.47
CA ILE A 96 7.48 -2.23 7.49
C ILE A 96 6.10 -2.87 7.68
N PHE A 97 5.13 -2.05 8.09
CA PHE A 97 3.71 -2.41 8.16
C PHE A 97 3.02 -2.00 6.87
N LEU A 98 2.40 -2.94 6.18
CA LEU A 98 1.59 -2.70 5.00
C LEU A 98 0.11 -2.90 5.35
N ALA A 99 -0.66 -1.82 5.28
CA ALA A 99 -2.09 -1.86 5.50
C ALA A 99 -2.86 -1.57 4.21
N PHE A 100 -3.89 -2.37 3.92
CA PHE A 100 -4.74 -2.18 2.74
C PHE A 100 -6.17 -2.65 2.99
N THR A 101 -7.12 -2.06 2.29
CA THR A 101 -8.55 -2.42 2.31
C THR A 101 -8.84 -3.61 1.39
N SER A 102 -9.95 -4.32 1.61
CA SER A 102 -10.35 -5.51 0.83
C SER A 102 -10.36 -5.30 -0.69
N ASN A 103 -10.82 -4.14 -1.16
CA ASN A 103 -10.89 -3.83 -2.58
C ASN A 103 -9.53 -3.86 -3.31
N GLN A 104 -8.41 -3.75 -2.60
CA GLN A 104 -7.07 -3.90 -3.17
C GLN A 104 -6.76 -5.37 -3.54
N ILE A 105 -7.32 -6.32 -2.79
CA ILE A 105 -7.26 -7.74 -3.16
C ILE A 105 -8.32 -8.08 -4.20
N SER A 106 -9.48 -7.42 -4.21
CA SER A 106 -10.47 -7.59 -5.28
C SER A 106 -9.89 -7.27 -6.66
N CYS A 107 -9.10 -6.20 -6.75
CA CYS A 107 -8.48 -5.75 -8.00
C CYS A 107 -7.11 -6.40 -8.26
N GLY A 108 -6.43 -5.98 -9.33
CA GLY A 108 -5.11 -6.50 -9.72
C GLY A 108 -3.95 -6.03 -8.85
N GLN A 109 -4.19 -5.21 -7.81
CA GLN A 109 -3.16 -4.88 -6.82
C GLN A 109 -2.79 -6.10 -5.97
N ARG A 110 -3.66 -7.11 -5.91
CA ARG A 110 -3.41 -8.42 -5.30
C ARG A 110 -2.06 -9.01 -5.74
N GLU A 111 -1.77 -9.01 -7.03
CA GLU A 111 -0.51 -9.55 -7.56
C GLU A 111 0.72 -8.74 -7.09
N ILE A 112 0.59 -7.43 -6.95
CA ILE A 112 1.67 -6.57 -6.44
C ILE A 112 1.88 -6.82 -4.94
N ILE A 113 0.82 -6.87 -4.15
CA ILE A 113 0.89 -7.16 -2.71
C ILE A 113 1.50 -8.54 -2.48
N ARG A 114 1.07 -9.57 -3.23
CA ARG A 114 1.63 -10.92 -3.17
C ARG A 114 3.14 -10.91 -3.48
N PHE A 115 3.60 -10.13 -4.48
CA PHE A 115 5.04 -9.98 -4.75
C PHE A 115 5.80 -9.37 -3.57
N LEU A 116 5.27 -8.30 -2.96
CA LEU A 116 5.92 -7.66 -1.81
C LEU A 116 6.05 -8.62 -0.62
N VAL A 117 5.02 -9.42 -0.36
CA VAL A 117 4.99 -10.40 0.73
C VAL A 117 5.91 -11.59 0.44
N GLU A 118 5.82 -12.16 -0.75
CA GLU A 118 6.64 -13.30 -1.22
C GLU A 118 8.14 -13.01 -1.10
N HIS A 119 8.56 -11.79 -1.47
CA HIS A 119 9.95 -11.37 -1.41
C HIS A 119 10.35 -10.69 -0.09
N LYS A 120 9.53 -10.82 0.97
CA LYS A 120 9.82 -10.29 2.31
C LYS A 120 10.17 -8.80 2.31
N MET A 121 9.49 -8.02 1.46
CA MET A 121 9.66 -6.56 1.38
C MET A 121 8.84 -5.82 2.43
N VAL A 122 7.93 -6.51 3.11
CA VAL A 122 7.11 -6.03 4.22
C VAL A 122 7.15 -7.05 5.36
N ASP A 123 6.99 -6.60 6.60
CA ASP A 123 7.11 -7.46 7.79
C ASP A 123 5.75 -7.78 8.42
N VAL A 124 4.77 -6.86 8.34
CA VAL A 124 3.44 -7.03 8.95
C VAL A 124 2.36 -6.60 7.97
N LEU A 125 1.29 -7.39 7.87
CA LEU A 125 0.09 -7.06 7.11
C LEU A 125 -1.06 -6.70 8.04
N VAL A 126 -1.78 -5.63 7.70
CA VAL A 126 -3.03 -5.27 8.36
C VAL A 126 -4.11 -5.10 7.29
N THR A 127 -5.16 -5.90 7.36
CA THR A 127 -6.24 -5.83 6.37
C THR A 127 -7.57 -6.26 6.98
N THR A 128 -8.63 -6.17 6.18
CA THR A 128 -10.00 -6.53 6.52
C THR A 128 -10.33 -7.95 6.05
N ALA A 129 -11.35 -8.59 6.62
CA ALA A 129 -11.75 -9.97 6.28
C ALA A 129 -11.87 -10.21 4.77
N GLY A 130 -12.50 -9.28 4.04
CA GLY A 130 -12.67 -9.35 2.59
C GLY A 130 -11.35 -9.54 1.82
N ALA A 131 -10.24 -8.97 2.28
CA ALA A 131 -8.94 -9.20 1.63
C ALA A 131 -8.44 -10.64 1.79
N VAL A 132 -8.66 -11.23 2.96
CA VAL A 132 -8.20 -12.60 3.23
C VAL A 132 -9.02 -13.60 2.45
N GLU A 133 -10.36 -13.51 2.51
CA GLU A 133 -11.24 -14.41 1.78
C GLU A 133 -11.08 -14.26 0.26
N GLU A 134 -10.98 -13.04 -0.27
CA GLU A 134 -10.89 -12.83 -1.72
C GLU A 134 -9.56 -13.29 -2.32
N ASP A 135 -8.45 -13.27 -1.57
CA ASP A 135 -7.18 -13.85 -2.01
C ASP A 135 -7.30 -15.37 -2.18
N LEU A 136 -7.92 -16.04 -1.22
CA LEU A 136 -8.19 -17.48 -1.27
C LEU A 136 -9.17 -17.84 -2.39
N ILE A 137 -10.28 -17.10 -2.51
CA ILE A 137 -11.28 -17.27 -3.56
C ILE A 137 -10.64 -17.16 -4.94
N LYS A 138 -9.70 -16.23 -5.15
CA LYS A 138 -9.01 -16.04 -6.43
C LYS A 138 -8.14 -17.23 -6.85
N CYS A 139 -7.74 -18.09 -5.91
CA CYS A 139 -7.06 -19.36 -6.21
C CYS A 139 -8.04 -20.45 -6.70
N LEU A 140 -9.33 -20.32 -6.41
CA LEU A 140 -10.38 -21.24 -6.85
C LEU A 140 -11.00 -20.78 -8.17
N ARG A 141 -11.38 -19.49 -8.25
CA ARG A 141 -12.04 -18.90 -9.42
C ARG A 141 -11.66 -17.43 -9.63
N PRO A 142 -11.64 -16.97 -10.89
CA PRO A 142 -11.30 -15.59 -11.20
C PRO A 142 -12.40 -14.60 -10.80
N THR A 143 -11.98 -13.35 -10.62
CA THR A 143 -12.82 -12.15 -10.62
C THR A 143 -12.77 -11.50 -12.00
N TYR A 144 -13.88 -10.96 -12.48
CA TYR A 144 -14.01 -10.43 -13.84
C TYR A 144 -14.15 -8.90 -13.86
N MET A 145 -13.81 -8.28 -14.98
CA MET A 145 -14.09 -6.86 -15.23
C MET A 145 -15.59 -6.64 -15.49
N GLY A 146 -16.10 -5.50 -15.04
CA GLY A 146 -17.45 -5.02 -15.23
C GLY A 146 -17.50 -3.49 -15.30
N ASP A 147 -18.62 -2.91 -14.86
CA ASP A 147 -18.85 -1.46 -14.89
C ASP A 147 -19.61 -1.01 -13.64
N PHE A 148 -19.26 0.16 -13.09
CA PHE A 148 -19.94 0.78 -11.96
C PHE A 148 -21.46 1.00 -12.20
N LYS A 149 -21.85 1.19 -13.46
CA LYS A 149 -23.23 1.49 -13.88
C LYS A 149 -24.13 0.25 -13.99
N LEU A 150 -23.59 -0.95 -13.85
CA LEU A 150 -24.39 -2.18 -13.92
C LEU A 150 -25.44 -2.20 -12.80
N LYS A 151 -26.72 -2.37 -13.19
CA LYS A 151 -27.87 -2.35 -12.28
C LYS A 151 -27.83 -3.54 -11.33
N GLY A 152 -27.84 -3.28 -10.02
CA GLY A 152 -27.80 -4.32 -8.99
C GLY A 152 -28.95 -5.33 -9.10
N ALA A 153 -30.15 -4.89 -9.50
CA ALA A 153 -31.30 -5.77 -9.69
C ALA A 153 -31.06 -6.86 -10.75
N ASP A 154 -30.39 -6.52 -11.86
CA ASP A 154 -30.12 -7.46 -12.95
C ASP A 154 -28.97 -8.41 -12.58
N LEU A 155 -27.95 -7.91 -11.89
CA LEU A 155 -26.85 -8.71 -11.38
C LEU A 155 -27.34 -9.73 -10.33
N ARG A 156 -28.22 -9.30 -9.42
CA ARG A 156 -28.78 -10.16 -8.39
C ARG A 156 -29.60 -11.31 -9.00
N LYS A 157 -30.43 -11.03 -10.01
CA LYS A 157 -31.17 -12.07 -10.76
C LYS A 157 -30.26 -13.12 -11.39
N LYS A 158 -29.01 -12.75 -11.70
CA LYS A 158 -27.99 -13.62 -12.30
C LYS A 158 -27.03 -14.23 -11.27
N GLY A 159 -27.18 -13.93 -9.97
CA GLY A 159 -26.25 -14.39 -8.93
C GLY A 159 -24.83 -13.85 -9.12
N ILE A 160 -24.69 -12.59 -9.54
CA ILE A 160 -23.40 -11.92 -9.72
C ILE A 160 -23.28 -10.79 -8.69
N ASN A 161 -22.18 -10.78 -7.93
CA ASN A 161 -21.85 -9.71 -6.98
C ASN A 161 -20.97 -8.67 -7.66
N ARG A 162 -21.15 -7.39 -7.33
CA ARG A 162 -20.39 -6.27 -7.90
C ARG A 162 -19.51 -5.61 -6.85
N ILE A 163 -18.24 -5.42 -7.17
CA ILE A 163 -17.27 -4.68 -6.37
C ILE A 163 -16.73 -3.53 -7.25
N GLY A 164 -17.32 -2.34 -7.14
CA GLY A 164 -16.99 -1.23 -8.04
C GLY A 164 -17.30 -1.56 -9.51
N ASN A 165 -16.25 -1.68 -10.34
CA ASN A 165 -16.27 -2.16 -11.73
C ASN A 165 -15.76 -3.61 -11.88
N LEU A 166 -15.84 -4.42 -10.83
CA LEU A 166 -15.49 -5.84 -10.84
C LEU A 166 -16.73 -6.70 -10.58
N LEU A 167 -16.71 -7.94 -11.08
CA LEU A 167 -17.80 -8.91 -10.96
C LEU A 167 -17.30 -10.24 -10.39
N VAL A 168 -17.98 -10.73 -9.37
CA VAL A 168 -17.70 -12.01 -8.69
C VAL A 168 -18.96 -12.87 -8.74
N PRO A 169 -19.00 -13.95 -9.54
CA PRO A 169 -20.12 -14.88 -9.55
C PRO A 169 -20.32 -15.55 -8.18
N ASN A 170 -21.57 -15.80 -7.77
CA ASN A 170 -21.89 -16.51 -6.52
C ASN A 170 -21.19 -17.86 -6.41
N LYS A 171 -20.96 -18.54 -7.54
CA LYS A 171 -20.25 -19.82 -7.58
C LYS A 171 -18.86 -19.76 -6.93
N ASN A 172 -18.19 -18.60 -6.98
CA ASN A 172 -16.92 -18.40 -6.30
C ASN A 172 -17.05 -18.59 -4.78
N TYR A 173 -18.14 -18.09 -4.17
CA TYR A 173 -18.42 -18.25 -2.75
C TYR A 173 -18.88 -19.66 -2.40
N CYS A 174 -19.66 -20.32 -3.26
CA CYS A 174 -20.03 -21.72 -3.04
C CYS A 174 -18.81 -22.63 -3.01
N GLU A 175 -17.87 -22.46 -3.96
CA GLU A 175 -16.63 -23.27 -3.96
C GLU A 175 -15.70 -22.90 -2.81
N PHE A 176 -15.73 -21.65 -2.34
CA PHE A 176 -15.01 -21.25 -1.15
C PHE A 176 -15.57 -21.91 0.11
N GLU A 177 -16.89 -21.99 0.24
CA GLU A 177 -17.55 -22.72 1.34
C GLU A 177 -17.19 -24.20 1.30
N ASP A 178 -17.34 -24.86 0.14
CA ASP A 178 -16.94 -26.26 -0.06
C ASP A 178 -15.47 -26.49 0.30
N TRP A 179 -14.60 -25.53 -0.05
CA TRP A 179 -13.18 -25.58 0.27
C TRP A 179 -12.90 -25.35 1.76
N LEU A 180 -13.58 -24.42 2.44
CA LEU A 180 -13.29 -23.91 3.80
C LEU A 180 -13.89 -24.76 4.93
N MET A 181 -15.07 -25.34 4.70
CA MET A 181 -15.79 -26.09 5.75
C MET A 181 -14.98 -27.26 6.33
N PRO A 182 -14.24 -28.07 5.54
CA PRO A 182 -13.42 -29.14 6.09
C PRO A 182 -12.33 -28.66 7.06
N GLN A 183 -11.67 -27.53 6.80
CA GLN A 183 -10.63 -26.98 7.66
C GLN A 183 -11.24 -26.38 8.93
N LEU A 184 -12.40 -25.72 8.82
CA LEU A 184 -13.10 -25.23 10.02
C LEU A 184 -13.48 -26.38 10.96
N ASN A 185 -13.95 -27.51 10.43
CA ASN A 185 -14.20 -28.71 11.23
C ASN A 185 -12.92 -29.23 11.89
N GLN A 186 -11.80 -29.28 11.15
CA GLN A 186 -10.51 -29.66 11.72
C GLN A 186 -10.09 -28.71 12.86
N PHE A 187 -10.21 -27.39 12.67
CA PHE A 187 -9.87 -26.40 13.69
C PHE A 187 -10.75 -26.54 14.94
N HIS A 188 -12.03 -26.86 14.75
CA HIS A 188 -12.95 -27.14 15.86
C HIS A 188 -12.52 -28.38 16.67
N ASP A 189 -12.22 -29.49 15.99
CA ASP A 189 -11.75 -30.73 16.64
C ASP A 189 -10.42 -30.51 17.38
N GLU A 190 -9.50 -29.75 16.79
CA GLU A 190 -8.23 -29.36 17.42
C GLU A 190 -8.45 -28.50 18.67
N GLN A 191 -9.39 -27.56 18.61
CA GLN A 191 -9.76 -26.72 19.76
C GLN A 191 -10.34 -27.58 20.90
N GLU A 192 -11.29 -28.46 20.62
CA GLU A 192 -11.91 -29.35 21.62
C GLU A 192 -10.89 -30.30 22.25
N LYS A 193 -10.00 -30.88 21.43
CA LYS A 193 -8.94 -31.78 21.90
C LYS A 193 -7.92 -31.08 22.78
N ASN A 194 -7.46 -29.89 22.36
CA ASN A 194 -6.37 -29.18 23.03
C ASN A 194 -6.85 -28.23 24.14
N LYS A 195 -8.16 -27.99 24.26
CA LYS A 195 -8.78 -27.02 25.18
C LYS A 195 -8.15 -25.62 25.09
N LYS A 196 -7.69 -25.23 23.90
CA LYS A 196 -7.09 -23.92 23.64
C LYS A 196 -7.99 -23.14 22.71
N VAL A 197 -8.48 -22.00 23.19
CA VAL A 197 -9.06 -20.96 22.34
C VAL A 197 -7.88 -20.15 21.79
N PHE A 198 -7.76 -20.06 20.46
CA PHE A 198 -6.76 -19.22 19.80
C PHE A 198 -7.06 -17.73 19.96
#